data_AF-A0A7V8D850-F1
#
_entry.id   AF-A0A7V8D850-F1
#
_cell.length_a   1.000
_cell.length_b   1.000
_cell.length_c   1.000
_cell.angle_alpha   90.00
_cell.angle_beta   90.00
_cell.angle_gamma   90.00
#
_symmetry.space_group_name_H-M   'P 1'
#
loop_
_entity.id
_entity.type
_entity.pdbx_description
1 polymer ?
#
loop_
_entity_poly.entity_id
_entity_poly.type
_entity_poly.pdbx_seq_one_letter_code
_entity_poly.pdbx_strand_id
1 'polypeptide(L)'
;MMINSITDKSSIIDIREPYELNSGYIEGAKNIPMNLLLMAPDNYLDKSKTYHIICQSGARSSRTCMMLKQKGYNVINVDGGMYSYR
;
A
#
# COMPACT_ATOMS: atom_id res chain seq x y z
N MET A 1 4.68 4.23 9.60
CA MET A 1 5.05 5.57 9.09
C MET A 1 3.79 6.37 8.83
N MET A 2 3.78 7.69 9.06
CA MET A 2 2.64 8.55 8.72
C MET A 2 2.63 8.90 7.23
N ILE A 3 1.45 8.98 6.63
CA ILE A 3 1.28 9.26 5.20
C ILE A 3 1.78 10.64 4.77
N ASN A 4 1.67 11.64 5.65
CA ASN A 4 2.09 13.02 5.36
C ASN A 4 3.61 13.17 5.21
N SER A 5 4.39 12.15 5.59
CA SER A 5 5.84 12.12 5.44
C SER A 5 6.30 11.53 4.10
N ILE A 6 5.38 11.10 3.23
CA ILE A 6 5.72 10.45 1.95
C ILE A 6 5.78 11.52 0.85
N THR A 7 7.00 11.84 0.39
CA THR A 7 7.24 12.85 -0.64
C THR A 7 6.84 12.37 -2.04
N ASP A 8 7.01 11.08 -2.33
CA ASP A 8 6.64 10.48 -3.61
C ASP A 8 5.38 9.62 -3.47
N LYS A 9 4.23 10.19 -3.82
CA LYS A 9 2.94 9.50 -3.78
C LYS A 9 2.83 8.36 -4.80
N SER A 10 3.66 8.35 -5.85
CA SER A 10 3.66 7.27 -6.87
C SER A 10 4.18 5.94 -6.33
N SER A 11 4.92 5.99 -5.23
CA SER A 11 5.40 4.82 -4.49
C SER A 11 4.36 4.27 -3.49
N ILE A 12 3.18 4.89 -3.38
CA ILE A 12 2.10 4.42 -2.51
C ILE A 12 1.23 3.41 -3.28
N ILE A 13 0.95 2.28 -2.65
CA ILE A 13 0.05 1.25 -3.15
C ILE A 13 -1.13 1.10 -2.20
N ASP A 14 -2.31 1.44 -2.70
CA ASP A 14 -3.57 1.25 -2.01
C ASP A 14 -4.09 -0.17 -2.28
N ILE A 15 -4.11 -1.01 -1.25
CA ILE A 15 -4.55 -2.40 -1.34
C ILE A 15 -6.04 -2.60 -1.04
N ARG A 16 -6.79 -1.50 -0.91
CA ARG A 16 -8.24 -1.53 -0.80
C ARG A 16 -8.89 -1.98 -2.11
N GLU A 17 -10.13 -2.44 -1.99
CA GLU A 17 -10.93 -2.79 -3.15
C GLU A 17 -11.35 -1.52 -3.92
N PRO A 18 -11.56 -1.59 -5.26
CA PRO A 18 -11.84 -0.41 -6.08
C PRO A 18 -13.06 0.38 -5.62
N TYR A 19 -14.08 -0.29 -5.07
CA TYR A 19 -15.28 0.35 -4.55
C TYR A 19 -15.02 1.20 -3.30
N GLU A 20 -13.96 0.92 -2.53
CA GLU A 20 -13.57 1.71 -1.35
C GLU A 20 -12.96 3.07 -1.75
N LEU A 21 -12.43 3.21 -2.98
CA LEU A 21 -11.84 4.46 -3.46
C LEU A 21 -12.87 5.57 -3.70
N ASN A 22 -14.14 5.23 -3.90
CA ASN A 22 -15.23 6.21 -4.00
C ASN A 22 -15.40 7.03 -2.71
N SER A 23 -14.95 6.50 -1.57
CA SER A 23 -14.94 7.25 -0.30
C SER A 23 -13.72 8.16 -0.17
N GLY A 24 -12.80 8.17 -1.13
CA GLY A 24 -11.58 8.97 -1.12
C GLY A 24 -10.33 8.13 -1.36
N TYR A 25 -9.39 8.72 -2.08
CA TYR A 25 -8.14 8.11 -2.47
C TYR A 25 -7.00 9.13 -2.37
N ILE A 26 -5.77 8.62 -2.39
CA ILE A 26 -4.57 9.44 -2.38
C ILE A 26 -4.19 9.70 -3.83
N GLU A 27 -4.17 10.97 -4.21
CA GLU A 27 -3.78 11.36 -5.56
C GLU A 27 -2.34 10.92 -5.85
N GLY A 28 -2.15 10.19 -6.95
CA GLY A 28 -0.85 9.60 -7.34
C GLY A 28 -0.60 8.19 -6.80
N ALA A 29 -1.38 7.68 -5.84
CA ALA A 29 -1.24 6.31 -5.38
C ALA A 29 -1.78 5.30 -6.41
N LYS A 30 -1.15 4.13 -6.50
CA LYS A 30 -1.63 3.02 -7.34
C LYS A 30 -2.60 2.16 -6.54
N ASN A 31 -3.80 1.94 -7.05
CA ASN A 31 -4.72 0.96 -6.45
C ASN A 31 -4.44 -0.44 -6.99
N ILE A 32 -4.05 -1.35 -6.11
CA ILE A 32 -3.78 -2.76 -6.42
C ILE A 32 -4.37 -3.59 -5.30
N PRO A 33 -5.58 -4.16 -5.49
CA PRO A 33 -6.27 -4.96 -4.47
C PRO A 33 -5.35 -6.00 -3.84
N MET A 34 -5.47 -6.17 -2.52
CA MET A 34 -4.61 -7.06 -1.73
C MET A 34 -4.45 -8.45 -2.35
N ASN A 35 -5.54 -9.02 -2.85
CA ASN A 35 -5.53 -10.37 -3.43
C ASN A 35 -4.67 -10.43 -4.70
N LEU A 36 -4.77 -9.42 -5.57
CA LEU A 36 -3.96 -9.31 -6.79
C LEU A 36 -2.48 -9.09 -6.47
N LEU A 37 -2.20 -8.20 -5.50
CA LEU A 37 -0.83 -7.92 -5.07
C LEU A 37 -0.14 -9.17 -4.49
N LEU A 38 -0.86 -9.97 -3.71
CA LEU A 38 -0.31 -11.20 -3.12
C LEU A 38 -0.23 -12.36 -4.11
N MET A 39 -1.14 -12.43 -5.09
CA MET A 39 -1.12 -13.44 -6.15
C MET A 39 0.10 -13.28 -7.06
N ALA A 40 0.41 -12.06 -7.49
CA ALA A 40 1.48 -11.79 -8.46
C ALA A 40 2.28 -10.52 -8.11
N PRO A 41 3.02 -10.51 -6.98
CA PRO A 41 3.73 -9.32 -6.52
C PRO A 41 4.79 -8.82 -7.51
N ASP A 42 5.45 -9.71 -8.25
CA ASP A 42 6.46 -9.35 -9.26
C ASP A 42 5.92 -8.51 -10.42
N ASN A 43 4.62 -8.57 -10.69
CA ASN A 43 4.00 -7.77 -11.75
C ASN A 43 3.81 -6.30 -11.34
N TYR A 44 3.87 -6.01 -10.04
CA TYR A 44 3.50 -4.73 -9.46
C TYR A 44 4.65 -4.07 -8.69
N LEU A 45 5.52 -4.89 -8.11
CA LEU A 45 6.59 -4.47 -7.21
C LEU A 45 7.96 -4.83 -7.79
N ASP A 46 8.86 -3.86 -7.74
CA ASP A 46 10.28 -4.04 -8.01
C ASP A 46 11.05 -4.14 -6.67
N LYS A 47 11.86 -5.18 -6.49
CA LYS A 47 12.64 -5.37 -5.25
C LYS A 47 13.67 -4.25 -5.01
N SER A 48 14.09 -3.53 -6.06
CA SER A 48 14.99 -2.38 -5.94
C SER A 48 14.31 -1.11 -5.41
N LYS A 49 12.98 -1.05 -5.45
CA LYS A 49 12.20 0.12 -5.07
C LYS A 49 11.48 -0.10 -3.75
N THR A 50 11.27 1.00 -3.03
CA THR A 50 10.52 0.99 -1.77
C THR A 50 9.09 1.41 -2.02
N TYR A 51 8.12 0.58 -1.62
CA TYR A 51 6.70 0.86 -1.77
C TYR A 51 6.01 1.04 -0.43
N HIS A 52 5.07 1.98 -0.35
CA HIS A 52 4.29 2.26 0.84
C HIS A 52 2.90 1.65 0.69
N ILE A 53 2.60 0.62 1.47
CA ILE A 53 1.32 -0.10 1.37
C ILE A 53 0.33 0.54 2.34
N ILE A 54 -0.86 0.87 1.83
CA ILE A 54 -1.94 1.46 2.61
C ILE A 54 -3.25 0.69 2.43
N CYS A 55 -4.00 0.56 3.52
CA CYS A 55 -5.39 0.10 3.50
C CYS A 55 -6.29 1.07 4.27
N GLN A 56 -7.54 0.70 4.56
CA GLN A 56 -8.46 1.58 5.29
C GLN A 56 -7.94 1.99 6.68
N SER A 57 -7.52 1.04 7.52
CA SER A 57 -7.12 1.28 8.93
C SER A 57 -5.66 0.96 9.30
N GLY A 58 -4.87 0.44 8.36
CA GLY A 58 -3.50 -0.03 8.61
C GLY A 58 -3.36 -1.54 8.94
N ALA A 59 -4.45 -2.23 9.29
CA ALA A 59 -4.38 -3.64 9.69
C ALA A 59 -4.09 -4.60 8.52
N ARG A 60 -4.80 -4.44 7.40
CA ARG A 60 -4.59 -5.26 6.18
C ARG A 60 -3.20 -5.01 5.60
N SER A 61 -2.78 -3.75 5.52
CA SER A 61 -1.48 -3.36 4.97
C SER A 61 -0.31 -3.87 5.82
N SER A 62 -0.46 -3.93 7.15
CA SER A 62 0.57 -4.52 8.02
C SER A 62 0.83 -5.99 7.71
N ARG A 63 -0.24 -6.80 7.59
CA ARG A 63 -0.13 -8.22 7.23
C ARG A 63 0.48 -8.41 5.83
N THR A 64 0.00 -7.65 4.85
CA THR A 64 0.51 -7.70 3.48
C THR A 64 1.98 -7.32 3.41
N CYS A 65 2.39 -6.26 4.12
CA CYS A 65 3.79 -5.86 4.23
C CYS A 65 4.67 -6.97 4.79
N MET A 66 4.21 -7.67 5.84
CA MET A 66 4.95 -8.78 6.43
C MET A 66 5.17 -9.91 5.40
N MET A 67 4.13 -10.29 4.66
CA MET A 67 4.22 -11.33 3.62
C MET A 67 5.15 -10.93 2.47
N LEU A 68 5.09 -9.67 2.03
CA LEU A 68 5.92 -9.16 0.95
C LEU A 68 7.39 -9.00 1.37
N LYS A 69 7.66 -8.57 2.61
CA LYS A 69 9.03 -8.52 3.16
C LYS A 69 9.66 -9.90 3.20
N GLN A 70 8.91 -10.94 3.57
CA GLN A 70 9.42 -12.33 3.54
C GLN A 70 9.79 -12.79 2.12
N LYS A 71 9.16 -12.22 1.09
CA LYS A 71 9.48 -12.48 -0.33
C LYS A 71 10.66 -11.62 -0.85
N GLY A 72 11.21 -10.74 -0.01
CA GLY A 72 12.33 -9.86 -0.34
C GLY A 72 11.96 -8.53 -0.99
N TYR A 73 10.71 -8.07 -0.88
CA TYR A 73 10.32 -6.74 -1.34
C TYR A 73 10.52 -5.69 -0.25
N ASN A 74 10.94 -4.50 -0.68
CA ASN A 74 11.06 -3.34 0.20
C ASN A 74 9.71 -2.65 0.30
N VAL A 75 8.94 -2.99 1.35
CA VAL A 75 7.62 -2.41 1.60
C VAL A 75 7.50 -1.81 2.99
N ILE A 76 6.77 -0.71 3.11
CA ILE A 76 6.57 0.03 4.35
C ILE A 76 5.07 0.11 4.62
N ASN A 77 4.66 -0.26 5.83
CA ASN A 77 3.28 -0.06 6.27
C ASN A 77 3.03 1.41 6.58
N VAL A 78 1.95 1.96 6.01
CA VAL A 78 1.42 3.25 6.42
C VAL A 78 0.48 3.02 7.61
N ASP A 79 0.91 3.48 8.79
CA ASP A 79 0.17 3.28 10.03
C ASP A 79 -1.05 4.20 10.07
N GLY A 80 -2.16 3.68 10.61
CA GLY A 80 -3.45 4.36 10.62
C GLY A 80 -4.17 4.37 9.27
N GLY A 81 -3.52 3.91 8.19
CA GLY A 81 -4.13 3.72 6.89
C GLY A 81 -4.75 5.01 6.33
N MET A 82 -5.83 4.86 5.58
CA MET A 82 -6.57 5.97 5.02
C MET A 82 -7.27 6.84 6.07
N TYR A 83 -7.55 6.30 7.27
CA TYR A 83 -8.08 7.09 8.39
C TYR A 83 -7.13 8.18 8.86
N SER A 84 -5.81 7.93 8.83
CA SER A 84 -4.81 8.93 9.23
C SER A 84 -4.44 9.94 8.14
N TYR A 85 -4.97 9.79 6.93
CA TYR A 85 -4.82 10.78 5.86
C TYR A 85 -5.90 11.87 5.91
N ARG A 86 -7.08 11.54 6.44
CA ARG A 86 -8.22 12.45 6.52
C ARG A 86 -8.12 13.43 7.67
#